data_AF-A0A954TGZ1-F1
#
_entry.id   AF-A0A954TGZ1-F1
#
_cell.length_a   1.000
_cell.length_b   1.000
_cell.length_c   1.000
_cell.angle_alpha   90.00
_cell.angle_beta   90.00
_cell.angle_gamma   90.00
#
_symmetry.space_group_name_H-M   'P 1'
#
loop_
_entity.id
_entity.type
_entity.pdbx_description
1 polymer ?
#
loop_
_entity_poly.entity_id
_entity_poly.type
_entity_poly.pdbx_seq_one_letter_code
_entity_poly.pdbx_strand_id
1 'polypeptide(L)'
;MNKLKLSALLLLLASLCRCSYAQEAKLMRVDVAGKSLLGLPIHWGSHDAAILEPKGRIHILNLQDVQSHEILQTDFVPQSLIKARLELNASLGAQYETIIFGPYVLAAPRGQTARWRDRFNALLAGYVRYFQLRGWQLQSPDFPLCVIIYGSREEFLQHAARENMRIPPNVVGSYFPESNQCVLYQIPDHQGTNWSETEATIVHEAVHQLAYNTGLHERLFTNPLWCVEGLACMFEVPAVYDARLSGSTQTDRMSNMRLNGLKRLLGSSLELESLLTHLIASDDFFRQQPETAYSLAWALTFYLSEKMPREYAQLLAMQKKRGFGQYTSAERQADFGEAIRIPPGMLAVQLQRLFSRQSK
;
A
#
# COMPACT_ATOMS: atom_id res chain seq x y z
N MET A 1 34.53 -54.62 -41.55
CA MET A 1 34.00 -53.43 -42.25
C MET A 1 32.79 -52.92 -41.49
N ASN A 2 32.65 -51.59 -41.40
CA ASN A 2 31.56 -50.82 -40.80
C ASN A 2 31.47 -50.74 -39.26
N LYS A 3 32.23 -49.75 -38.79
CA LYS A 3 31.96 -48.86 -37.66
C LYS A 3 30.48 -48.43 -37.61
N LEU A 4 29.88 -48.38 -36.43
CA LEU A 4 29.24 -47.15 -35.95
C LEU A 4 29.14 -47.17 -34.40
N LYS A 5 29.43 -46.00 -33.85
CA LYS A 5 29.70 -45.69 -32.44
C LYS A 5 28.41 -45.61 -31.64
N LEU A 6 28.41 -46.06 -30.39
CA LEU A 6 27.58 -45.47 -29.33
C LEU A 6 28.44 -45.33 -28.06
N SER A 7 28.98 -44.13 -27.87
CA SER A 7 29.68 -43.74 -26.65
C SER A 7 28.64 -43.47 -25.55
N ALA A 8 28.63 -44.29 -24.51
CA ALA A 8 27.90 -44.00 -23.28
C ALA A 8 28.66 -42.90 -22.52
N LEU A 9 28.25 -41.65 -22.71
CA LEU A 9 28.74 -40.52 -21.94
C LEU A 9 27.93 -40.41 -20.64
N LEU A 10 28.59 -40.73 -19.52
CA LEU A 10 28.15 -40.36 -18.18
C LEU A 10 27.99 -38.83 -18.12
N LEU A 11 26.75 -38.35 -18.05
CA LEU A 11 26.46 -36.96 -17.68
C LEU A 11 26.04 -36.95 -16.20
N LEU A 12 27.05 -36.83 -15.34
CA LEU A 12 26.88 -36.34 -13.98
C LEU A 12 26.36 -34.90 -14.08
N LEU A 13 25.04 -34.71 -13.95
CA LEU A 13 24.44 -33.41 -13.71
C LEU A 13 24.76 -33.01 -12.26
N ALA A 14 25.95 -32.44 -12.08
CA ALA A 14 26.25 -31.64 -10.91
C ALA A 14 25.34 -30.41 -10.96
N SER A 15 24.20 -30.49 -10.26
CA SER A 15 23.36 -29.35 -9.91
C SER A 15 24.18 -28.39 -9.06
N LEU A 16 24.83 -27.43 -9.71
CA LEU A 16 25.44 -26.28 -9.07
C LEU A 16 24.30 -25.49 -8.39
N CYS A 17 24.11 -25.74 -7.10
CA CYS A 17 23.47 -24.82 -6.17
C CYS A 17 24.22 -23.49 -6.25
N ARG A 18 23.73 -22.56 -7.09
CA ARG A 18 24.06 -21.15 -6.95
C ARG A 18 23.24 -20.61 -5.78
N CYS A 19 23.73 -20.86 -4.56
CA CYS A 19 23.42 -19.96 -3.45
C CYS A 19 24.03 -18.61 -3.82
N SER A 20 23.23 -17.72 -4.40
CA SER A 20 23.59 -16.33 -4.48
C SER A 20 23.64 -15.82 -3.04
N TYR A 21 24.83 -15.72 -2.47
CA TYR A 21 25.04 -14.90 -1.28
C TYR A 21 24.67 -13.47 -1.69
N ALA A 22 23.43 -13.07 -1.41
CA ALA A 22 23.09 -11.66 -1.43
C ALA A 22 24.01 -11.00 -0.41
N GLN A 23 24.90 -10.13 -0.87
CA GLN A 23 25.76 -9.36 0.01
C GLN A 23 24.87 -8.64 1.02
N GLU A 24 25.08 -8.88 2.32
CA GLU A 24 24.31 -8.23 3.37
C GLU A 24 24.43 -6.72 3.20
N ALA A 25 23.28 -6.05 3.16
CA ALA A 25 23.22 -4.64 2.85
C ALA A 25 23.82 -3.86 4.03
N LYS A 26 24.79 -2.98 3.77
CA LYS A 26 25.52 -2.26 4.81
C LYS A 26 24.80 -0.98 5.24
N LEU A 27 24.92 -0.64 6.52
CA LEU A 27 24.45 0.65 7.04
C LEU A 27 25.28 1.79 6.47
N MET A 28 24.63 2.89 6.12
CA MET A 28 25.26 4.15 5.76
C MET A 28 24.95 5.18 6.85
N ARG A 29 25.98 5.92 7.26
CA ARG A 29 25.82 7.18 7.99
C ARG A 29 25.80 8.33 6.99
N VAL A 30 24.84 9.23 7.13
CA VAL A 30 24.74 10.46 6.33
C VAL A 30 24.60 11.66 7.26
N ASP A 31 25.54 12.59 7.21
CA ASP A 31 25.49 13.83 7.94
C ASP A 31 24.86 14.93 7.08
N VAL A 32 23.79 15.53 7.57
CA VAL A 32 23.14 16.71 6.99
C VAL A 32 23.07 17.79 8.07
N ALA A 33 22.83 19.05 7.69
CA ALA A 33 22.88 20.18 8.62
C ALA A 33 22.10 19.92 9.93
N GLY A 34 22.84 19.73 11.03
CA GLY A 34 22.29 19.54 12.38
C GLY A 34 21.82 18.14 12.76
N LYS A 35 21.94 17.12 11.89
CA LYS A 35 21.56 15.74 12.22
C LYS A 35 22.38 14.69 11.46
N SER A 36 22.60 13.55 12.10
CA SER A 36 23.24 12.38 11.50
C SER A 36 22.21 11.27 11.34
N LEU A 37 22.05 10.75 10.13
CA LEU A 37 21.10 9.70 9.79
C LEU A 37 21.84 8.36 9.63
N LEU A 38 21.23 7.28 10.09
CA LEU A 38 21.75 5.93 9.96
C LEU A 38 20.70 5.04 9.30
N GLY A 39 21.04 4.49 8.14
CA GLY A 39 20.10 3.65 7.40
C GLY A 39 20.69 3.04 6.14
N LEU A 40 19.86 2.32 5.41
CA LEU A 40 20.18 1.75 4.11
C LEU A 40 20.00 2.82 3.02
N PRO A 41 21.00 3.08 2.16
CA PRO A 41 20.82 3.94 0.99
C PRO A 41 19.98 3.21 -0.05
N ILE A 42 18.69 3.56 -0.13
CA ILE A 42 17.73 2.94 -1.06
C ILE A 42 17.55 3.73 -2.36
N HIS A 43 18.06 4.97 -2.41
CA HIS A 43 18.24 5.76 -3.63
C HIS A 43 19.43 6.71 -3.48
N TRP A 44 20.19 6.90 -4.55
CA TRP A 44 21.29 7.87 -4.60
C TRP A 44 21.44 8.42 -6.03
N GLY A 45 20.82 9.56 -6.29
CA GLY A 45 20.80 10.25 -7.57
C GLY A 45 21.88 11.33 -7.70
N SER A 46 21.69 12.25 -8.64
CA SER A 46 22.57 13.41 -8.82
C SER A 46 22.16 14.63 -7.99
N HIS A 47 20.89 14.70 -7.58
CA HIS A 47 20.32 15.82 -6.81
C HIS A 47 19.68 15.37 -5.49
N ASP A 48 19.25 14.12 -5.42
CA ASP A 48 18.50 13.57 -4.31
C ASP A 48 19.06 12.22 -3.86
N ALA A 49 18.75 11.88 -2.61
CA ALA A 49 19.02 10.56 -2.05
C ALA A 49 17.86 10.14 -1.13
N ALA A 50 17.72 8.83 -0.92
CA ALA A 50 16.78 8.29 0.06
C ALA A 50 17.48 7.31 1.00
N ILE A 51 17.36 7.58 2.30
CA ILE A 51 17.87 6.70 3.37
C ILE A 51 16.71 6.04 4.10
N LEU A 52 16.76 4.71 4.24
CA LEU A 52 15.81 3.90 4.99
C LEU A 52 16.37 3.53 6.35
N GLU A 53 15.81 4.08 7.42
CA GLU A 53 16.19 3.71 8.78
C GLU A 53 15.75 2.28 9.13
N PRO A 54 16.41 1.61 10.10
CA PRO A 54 15.99 0.31 10.60
C PRO A 54 14.53 0.24 11.07
N LYS A 55 13.96 1.35 11.53
CA LYS A 55 12.53 1.42 11.93
C LYS A 55 11.56 1.51 10.75
N GLY A 56 12.07 1.48 9.53
CA GLY A 56 11.29 1.60 8.30
C GLY A 56 10.97 3.04 7.89
N ARG A 57 11.55 4.06 8.54
CA ARG A 57 11.38 5.47 8.10
C ARG A 57 12.23 5.76 6.87
N ILE A 58 11.66 6.42 5.87
CA ILE A 58 12.37 6.93 4.71
C ILE A 58 12.66 8.42 4.91
N HIS A 59 13.90 8.82 4.63
CA HIS A 59 14.33 10.21 4.57
C HIS A 59 14.72 10.54 3.14
N ILE A 60 13.98 11.45 2.50
CA ILE A 60 14.39 12.05 1.24
C ILE A 60 15.30 13.24 1.54
N LEU A 61 16.47 13.26 0.91
CA LEU A 61 17.52 14.24 1.12
C LEU A 61 17.80 14.96 -0.20
N ASN A 62 18.00 16.27 -0.14
CA ASN A 62 18.68 16.99 -1.20
C ASN A 62 20.19 16.80 -0.99
N LEU A 63 20.90 16.33 -2.03
CA LEU A 63 22.34 16.08 -1.93
C LEU A 63 23.16 17.34 -1.65
N GLN A 64 22.64 18.53 -1.97
CA GLN A 64 23.27 19.80 -1.61
C GLN A 64 23.34 20.02 -0.09
N ASP A 65 22.44 19.40 0.68
CA ASP A 65 22.39 19.49 2.14
C ASP A 65 23.26 18.42 2.83
N VAL A 66 23.81 17.47 2.06
CA VAL A 66 24.66 16.39 2.57
C VAL A 66 26.09 16.89 2.75
N GLN A 67 26.55 16.88 4.00
CA GLN A 67 27.88 17.32 4.39
C GLN A 67 28.90 16.19 4.29
N SER A 68 28.49 14.97 4.67
CA SER A 68 29.35 13.79 4.67
C SER A 68 28.50 12.51 4.59
N HIS A 69 29.06 11.43 4.03
CA HIS A 69 28.45 10.10 4.10
C HIS A 69 29.52 9.01 4.16
N GLU A 70 29.21 7.91 4.85
CA GLU A 70 30.11 6.77 5.03
C GLU A 70 29.32 5.46 5.06
N ILE A 71 29.73 4.47 4.26
CA ILE A 71 29.24 3.09 4.37
C ILE A 71 30.01 2.42 5.51
N LEU A 72 29.28 1.97 6.52
CA LEU A 72 29.82 1.31 7.70
C LEU A 72 30.05 -0.19 7.45
N GLN A 73 30.89 -0.81 8.28
CA GLN A 73 31.07 -2.27 8.25
C GLN A 73 29.88 -3.03 8.86
N THR A 74 29.01 -2.33 9.58
CA THR A 74 27.84 -2.91 10.24
C THR A 74 26.74 -3.21 9.22
N ASP A 75 26.14 -4.39 9.30
CA ASP A 75 25.02 -4.79 8.47
C ASP A 75 23.73 -4.05 8.86
N PHE A 76 22.92 -3.75 7.85
CA PHE A 76 21.58 -3.24 8.04
C PHE A 76 20.67 -4.37 8.52
N VAL A 77 20.06 -4.16 9.68
CA VAL A 77 19.08 -5.08 10.25
C VAL A 77 17.80 -4.30 10.53
N PRO A 78 16.66 -4.67 9.93
CA PRO A 78 15.37 -4.10 10.28
C PRO A 78 15.11 -4.19 11.78
N GLN A 79 14.45 -3.18 12.32
CA GLN A 79 14.10 -3.11 13.73
C GLN A 79 13.23 -4.31 14.12
N SER A 80 13.53 -4.94 15.25
CA SER A 80 12.69 -6.02 15.77
C SER A 80 11.36 -5.50 16.33
N LEU A 81 10.32 -6.34 16.29
CA LEU A 81 9.01 -6.05 16.90
C LEU A 81 9.14 -5.63 18.38
N ILE A 82 10.04 -6.27 19.13
CA ILE A 82 10.28 -5.96 20.54
C ILE A 82 10.81 -4.54 20.71
N LYS A 83 11.81 -4.15 19.89
CA LYS A 83 12.40 -2.81 19.96
C LYS A 83 11.39 -1.74 19.56
N ALA A 84 10.64 -1.96 18.48
CA ALA A 84 9.56 -1.07 18.06
C ALA A 84 8.50 -0.88 19.15
N ARG A 85 8.09 -1.96 19.85
CA ARG A 85 7.16 -1.88 20.99
C ARG A 85 7.71 -1.05 22.14
N LEU A 86 8.98 -1.24 22.50
CA LEU A 86 9.63 -0.48 23.58
C LEU A 86 9.69 1.01 23.27
N GLU A 87 10.08 1.37 22.05
CA GLU A 87 10.12 2.77 21.58
C GLU A 87 8.72 3.40 21.58
N LEU A 88 7.73 2.68 21.07
CA LEU A 88 6.35 3.18 21.04
C LEU A 88 5.80 3.40 22.45
N ASN A 89 6.02 2.45 23.35
CA ASN A 89 5.64 2.54 24.76
C ASN A 89 6.30 3.73 25.47
N ALA A 90 7.60 3.96 25.22
CA ALA A 90 8.31 5.10 25.77
C ALA A 90 7.79 6.45 25.23
N SER A 91 7.38 6.49 23.96
CA SER A 91 6.92 7.73 23.33
C SER A 91 5.50 8.15 23.72
N LEU A 92 4.61 7.20 24.02
CA LEU A 92 3.19 7.47 24.27
C LEU A 92 2.85 7.64 25.75
N GLY A 93 3.63 7.04 26.66
CA GLY A 93 3.40 7.16 28.10
C GLY A 93 2.38 6.15 28.67
N ALA A 94 2.14 6.25 29.97
CA ALA A 94 1.45 5.22 30.76
C ALA A 94 -0.05 5.07 30.46
N GLN A 95 -0.68 6.05 29.81
CA GLN A 95 -2.09 6.02 29.40
C GLN A 95 -2.35 5.12 28.19
N TYR A 96 -1.28 4.68 27.52
CA TYR A 96 -1.34 3.73 26.41
C TYR A 96 -0.85 2.34 26.83
N GLU A 97 -1.32 1.33 26.12
CA GLU A 97 -0.88 -0.05 26.21
C GLU A 97 -0.38 -0.48 24.83
N THR A 98 0.71 -1.26 24.82
CA THR A 98 1.33 -1.75 23.59
C THR A 98 1.36 -3.27 23.52
N ILE A 99 1.00 -3.83 22.37
CA ILE A 99 1.01 -5.28 22.11
C ILE A 99 1.71 -5.60 20.79
N ILE A 100 2.23 -6.82 20.68
CA ILE A 100 2.76 -7.40 19.43
C ILE A 100 1.86 -8.55 19.01
N PHE A 101 1.53 -8.62 17.73
CA PHE A 101 0.81 -9.76 17.15
C PHE A 101 1.07 -9.83 15.64
N GLY A 102 1.45 -11.01 15.13
CA GLY A 102 1.87 -11.14 13.73
C GLY A 102 2.98 -10.13 13.39
N PRO A 103 2.86 -9.36 12.29
CA PRO A 103 3.81 -8.30 11.94
C PRO A 103 3.56 -6.97 12.66
N TYR A 104 2.52 -6.86 13.49
CA TYR A 104 2.08 -5.59 14.06
C TYR A 104 2.71 -5.28 15.42
N VAL A 105 2.94 -3.99 15.63
CA VAL A 105 3.15 -3.37 16.94
C VAL A 105 2.05 -2.33 17.12
N LEU A 106 1.09 -2.62 17.98
CA LEU A 106 -0.08 -1.77 18.18
C LEU A 106 -0.02 -1.05 19.52
N ALA A 107 -0.27 0.25 19.50
CA ALA A 107 -0.55 1.05 20.69
C ALA A 107 -1.99 1.55 20.66
N ALA A 108 -2.67 1.48 21.80
CA ALA A 108 -4.00 2.05 21.99
C ALA A 108 -4.17 2.47 23.46
N PRO A 109 -5.17 3.30 23.80
CA PRO A 109 -5.52 3.57 25.19
C PRO A 109 -5.69 2.26 25.97
N ARG A 110 -5.26 2.25 27.22
CA ARG A 110 -5.26 1.04 28.06
C ARG A 110 -6.61 0.31 28.02
N GLY A 111 -6.56 -1.02 27.88
CA GLY A 111 -7.76 -1.86 27.83
C GLY A 111 -8.43 -1.96 26.47
N GLN A 112 -7.97 -1.22 25.45
CA GLN A 112 -8.57 -1.24 24.11
C GLN A 112 -7.79 -2.11 23.10
N THR A 113 -6.58 -2.55 23.45
CA THR A 113 -5.65 -3.27 22.55
C THR A 113 -6.25 -4.55 21.96
N ALA A 114 -6.99 -5.34 22.76
CA ALA A 114 -7.59 -6.60 22.32
C ALA A 114 -8.60 -6.41 21.18
N ARG A 115 -9.49 -5.42 21.29
CA ARG A 115 -10.48 -5.10 20.23
C ARG A 115 -9.78 -4.75 18.92
N TRP A 116 -8.71 -3.97 18.98
CA TRP A 116 -7.96 -3.57 17.79
C TRP A 116 -7.17 -4.73 17.19
N ARG A 117 -6.52 -5.53 18.04
CA ARG A 117 -5.80 -6.74 17.62
C ARG A 117 -6.67 -7.63 16.73
N ASP A 118 -7.88 -7.92 17.19
CA ASP A 118 -8.75 -8.88 16.51
C ASP A 118 -9.19 -8.33 15.14
N ARG A 119 -9.45 -7.01 15.04
CA ARG A 119 -9.76 -6.32 13.77
C ARG A 119 -8.60 -6.37 12.77
N PHE A 120 -7.40 -5.97 13.19
CA PHE A 120 -6.21 -5.97 12.31
C PHE A 120 -5.81 -7.39 11.89
N ASN A 121 -5.95 -8.39 12.77
CA ASN A 121 -5.72 -9.79 12.42
C ASN A 121 -6.71 -10.30 11.36
N ALA A 122 -8.01 -10.00 11.53
CA ALA A 122 -9.02 -10.39 10.57
C ALA A 122 -8.76 -9.74 9.19
N LEU A 123 -8.41 -8.46 9.18
CA LEU A 123 -8.05 -7.75 7.96
C LEU A 123 -6.80 -8.33 7.28
N LEU A 124 -5.70 -8.55 8.01
CA LEU A 124 -4.48 -9.12 7.45
C LEU A 124 -4.73 -10.50 6.83
N ALA A 125 -5.42 -11.39 7.55
CA ALA A 125 -5.75 -12.72 7.04
C ALA A 125 -6.64 -12.65 5.79
N GLY A 126 -7.60 -11.72 5.79
CA GLY A 126 -8.47 -11.43 4.64
C GLY A 126 -7.75 -10.89 3.43
N TYR A 127 -6.89 -9.90 3.64
CA TYR A 127 -6.05 -9.28 2.63
C TYR A 127 -5.14 -10.31 1.95
N VAL A 128 -4.40 -11.09 2.73
CA VAL A 128 -3.52 -12.13 2.18
C VAL A 128 -4.32 -13.16 1.37
N ARG A 129 -5.45 -13.64 1.90
CA ARG A 129 -6.32 -14.60 1.21
C ARG A 129 -6.85 -14.03 -0.10
N TYR A 130 -7.30 -12.77 -0.12
CA TYR A 130 -7.87 -12.12 -1.30
C TYR A 130 -6.90 -12.15 -2.49
N PHE A 131 -5.64 -11.80 -2.24
CA PHE A 131 -4.58 -11.76 -3.25
C PHE A 131 -4.10 -13.16 -3.65
N GLN A 132 -3.92 -14.07 -2.69
CA GLN A 132 -3.52 -15.45 -2.98
C GLN A 132 -4.52 -16.16 -3.90
N LEU A 133 -5.83 -16.00 -3.65
CA LEU A 133 -6.89 -16.58 -4.50
C LEU A 133 -6.86 -16.05 -5.94
N ARG A 134 -6.25 -14.88 -6.17
CA ARG A 134 -6.08 -14.27 -7.50
C ARG A 134 -4.72 -14.55 -8.12
N GLY A 135 -3.89 -15.38 -7.48
CA GLY A 135 -2.58 -15.78 -7.97
C GLY A 135 -1.46 -14.78 -7.70
N TRP A 136 -1.66 -13.84 -6.77
CA TRP A 136 -0.66 -12.84 -6.42
C TRP A 136 0.27 -13.38 -5.32
N GLN A 137 1.55 -13.08 -5.43
CA GLN A 137 2.55 -13.39 -4.41
C GLN A 137 2.90 -12.12 -3.64
N LEU A 138 2.38 -12.04 -2.41
CA LEU A 138 2.68 -10.93 -1.51
C LEU A 138 4.00 -11.17 -0.78
N GLN A 139 4.76 -10.09 -0.59
CA GLN A 139 5.96 -10.10 0.25
C GLN A 139 5.56 -10.03 1.72
N SER A 140 6.38 -10.60 2.59
CA SER A 140 6.26 -10.34 4.03
C SER A 140 6.79 -8.94 4.33
N PRO A 141 6.19 -8.19 5.29
CA PRO A 141 6.74 -6.92 5.73
C PRO A 141 8.16 -7.06 6.26
N ASP A 142 9.08 -6.26 5.72
CA ASP A 142 10.47 -6.18 6.19
C ASP A 142 10.58 -5.50 7.56
N PHE A 143 9.59 -4.68 7.92
CA PHE A 143 9.57 -3.84 9.12
C PHE A 143 8.32 -4.10 9.98
N PRO A 144 8.39 -3.85 11.30
CA PRO A 144 7.22 -3.79 12.16
C PRO A 144 6.13 -2.87 11.59
N LEU A 145 4.90 -3.38 11.50
CA LEU A 145 3.74 -2.58 11.13
C LEU A 145 3.23 -1.86 12.38
N CYS A 146 3.73 -0.64 12.59
CA CYS A 146 3.32 0.18 13.72
C CYS A 146 1.92 0.76 13.49
N VAL A 147 1.01 0.50 14.44
CA VAL A 147 -0.35 1.04 14.47
C VAL A 147 -0.54 1.82 15.76
N ILE A 148 -0.95 3.08 15.66
CA ILE A 148 -1.15 3.95 16.82
C ILE A 148 -2.60 4.42 16.81
N ILE A 149 -3.36 4.02 17.84
CA ILE A 149 -4.70 4.54 18.08
C ILE A 149 -4.59 5.58 19.18
N TYR A 150 -4.76 6.86 18.89
CA TYR A 150 -4.81 7.90 19.91
C TYR A 150 -6.16 7.94 20.62
N GLY A 151 -6.18 8.46 21.86
CA GLY A 151 -7.42 8.65 22.62
C GLY A 151 -8.27 9.81 22.11
N SER A 152 -7.67 10.74 21.36
CA SER A 152 -8.34 11.95 20.88
C SER A 152 -7.92 12.35 19.47
N ARG A 153 -8.78 13.14 18.81
CA ARG A 153 -8.48 13.78 17.52
C ARG A 153 -7.32 14.78 17.63
N GLU A 154 -7.17 15.44 18.77
CA GLU A 154 -6.10 16.41 19.00
C GLU A 154 -4.71 15.76 18.93
N GLU A 155 -4.51 14.65 19.65
CA GLU A 155 -3.25 13.90 19.61
C GLU A 155 -2.93 13.38 18.21
N PHE A 156 -3.95 12.94 17.46
CA PHE A 156 -3.80 12.55 16.06
C PHE A 156 -3.34 13.72 15.18
N LEU A 157 -3.93 14.90 15.33
CA LEU A 157 -3.50 16.09 14.58
C LEU A 157 -2.08 16.53 14.96
N GLN A 158 -1.72 16.44 16.24
CA GLN A 158 -0.35 16.71 16.70
C GLN A 158 0.66 15.71 16.10
N HIS A 159 0.28 14.44 15.95
CA HIS A 159 1.09 13.46 15.24
C HIS A 159 1.24 13.82 13.76
N ALA A 160 0.13 14.11 13.07
CA ALA A 160 0.17 14.44 11.66
C ALA A 160 1.00 15.71 11.36
N ALA A 161 0.93 16.71 12.24
CA ALA A 161 1.76 17.90 12.16
C ALA A 161 3.26 17.57 12.25
N ARG A 162 3.67 16.62 13.10
CA ARG A 162 5.07 16.15 13.19
C ARG A 162 5.53 15.41 11.93
N GLU A 163 4.61 14.76 11.22
CA GLU A 163 4.86 14.11 9.93
C GLU A 163 4.67 15.06 8.74
N ASN A 164 4.50 16.37 8.97
CA ASN A 164 4.25 17.38 7.94
C ASN A 164 3.06 17.08 7.00
N MET A 165 2.09 16.30 7.48
CA MET A 165 0.90 15.94 6.69
C MET A 165 -0.29 16.80 7.10
N ARG A 166 -0.93 17.42 6.11
CA ARG A 166 -2.18 18.15 6.32
C ARG A 166 -3.36 17.18 6.30
N ILE A 167 -4.03 17.03 7.44
CA ILE A 167 -5.18 16.16 7.59
C ILE A 167 -6.48 16.91 7.25
N PRO A 168 -7.31 16.41 6.31
CA PRO A 168 -8.65 16.94 6.08
C PRO A 168 -9.57 16.80 7.30
N PRO A 169 -10.59 17.65 7.48
CA PRO A 169 -11.41 17.69 8.70
C PRO A 169 -12.05 16.35 9.10
N ASN A 170 -12.51 15.56 8.12
CA ASN A 170 -13.33 14.36 8.31
C ASN A 170 -12.52 13.06 8.35
N VAL A 171 -11.19 13.14 8.36
CA VAL A 171 -10.33 11.96 8.36
C VAL A 171 -10.17 11.44 9.79
N VAL A 172 -10.46 10.15 10.00
CA VAL A 172 -10.41 9.48 11.31
C VAL A 172 -9.11 8.70 11.56
N GLY A 173 -8.21 8.73 10.58
CA GLY A 173 -6.83 8.30 10.69
C GLY A 173 -6.12 8.36 9.35
N SER A 174 -4.82 8.09 9.33
CA SER A 174 -4.01 8.15 8.12
C SER A 174 -2.84 7.16 8.19
N TYR A 175 -2.51 6.54 7.08
CA TYR A 175 -1.20 5.92 6.86
C TYR A 175 -0.17 6.97 6.42
N PHE A 176 0.99 6.96 7.07
CA PHE A 176 2.11 7.86 6.81
C PHE A 176 3.22 7.11 6.06
N PRO A 177 3.34 7.26 4.72
CA PRO A 177 4.30 6.49 3.94
C PRO A 177 5.76 6.77 4.29
N GLU A 178 6.12 7.95 4.80
CA GLU A 178 7.50 8.23 5.20
C GLU A 178 7.88 7.50 6.49
N SER A 179 7.03 7.54 7.53
CA SER A 179 7.31 6.90 8.82
C SER A 179 6.93 5.43 8.90
N ASN A 180 6.17 4.94 7.92
CA ASN A 180 5.57 3.61 7.88
C ASN A 180 4.56 3.32 9.01
N GLN A 181 3.89 4.36 9.51
CA GLN A 181 2.95 4.23 10.63
C GLN A 181 1.50 4.39 10.14
N CYS A 182 0.62 3.53 10.64
CA CYS A 182 -0.82 3.71 10.54
C CYS A 182 -1.30 4.36 11.83
N VAL A 183 -1.91 5.54 11.75
CA VAL A 183 -2.30 6.32 12.92
C VAL A 183 -3.77 6.70 12.84
N LEU A 184 -4.51 6.36 13.87
CA LEU A 184 -5.95 6.55 13.99
C LEU A 184 -6.24 7.24 15.33
N TYR A 185 -7.48 7.64 15.57
CA TYR A 185 -7.94 8.01 16.91
C TYR A 185 -9.28 7.39 17.26
N GLN A 186 -9.57 7.29 18.56
CA GLN A 186 -10.87 6.83 19.04
C GLN A 186 -11.93 7.89 18.78
N ILE A 187 -12.92 7.53 17.97
CA ILE A 187 -14.15 8.31 17.87
C ILE A 187 -14.98 7.98 19.11
N PRO A 188 -15.37 8.98 19.92
CA PRO A 188 -16.22 8.75 21.08
C PRO A 188 -17.53 8.06 20.67
N ASP A 189 -18.02 7.17 21.54
CA ASP A 189 -19.33 6.57 21.36
C ASP A 189 -20.39 7.62 21.74
N HIS A 190 -20.98 8.26 20.74
CA HIS A 190 -22.07 9.21 20.89
C HIS A 190 -23.30 8.69 20.14
N GLN A 191 -24.50 9.11 20.56
CA GLN A 191 -25.71 8.80 19.79
C GLN A 191 -25.54 9.34 18.36
N GLY A 192 -25.49 8.44 17.37
CA GLY A 192 -25.30 8.77 15.95
C GLY A 192 -23.91 8.45 15.38
N THR A 193 -22.96 7.91 16.16
CA THR A 193 -21.68 7.43 15.61
C THR A 193 -21.91 6.28 14.62
N ASN A 194 -21.64 6.51 13.33
CA ASN A 194 -21.70 5.46 12.33
C ASN A 194 -20.46 4.55 12.44
N TRP A 195 -20.60 3.50 13.23
CA TRP A 195 -19.54 2.51 13.44
C TRP A 195 -19.07 1.83 12.17
N SER A 196 -19.94 1.70 11.16
CA SER A 196 -19.58 1.09 9.86
C SER A 196 -18.68 1.98 9.01
N GLU A 197 -18.93 3.30 8.98
CA GLU A 197 -18.06 4.28 8.31
C GLU A 197 -16.71 4.40 9.01
N THR A 198 -16.72 4.33 10.34
CA THR A 198 -15.49 4.31 11.15
C THR A 198 -14.65 3.08 10.82
N GLU A 199 -15.27 1.90 10.76
CA GLU A 199 -14.61 0.65 10.41
C GLU A 199 -14.07 0.66 8.98
N ALA A 200 -14.85 1.14 8.01
CA ALA A 200 -14.41 1.33 6.64
C ALA A 200 -13.13 2.19 6.58
N THR A 201 -13.09 3.31 7.30
CA THR A 201 -11.90 4.18 7.30
C THR A 201 -10.70 3.51 7.97
N ILE A 202 -10.89 2.79 9.07
CA ILE A 202 -9.81 2.03 9.72
C ILE A 202 -9.21 1.01 8.74
N VAL A 203 -10.07 0.28 8.02
CA VAL A 203 -9.65 -0.68 7.02
C VAL A 203 -8.93 0.00 5.86
N HIS A 204 -9.43 1.15 5.40
CA HIS A 204 -8.82 1.95 4.35
C HIS A 204 -7.35 2.25 4.65
N GLU A 205 -7.06 2.83 5.82
CA GLU A 205 -5.69 3.19 6.22
C GLU A 205 -4.80 1.97 6.46
N ALA A 206 -5.36 0.92 7.04
CA ALA A 206 -4.64 -0.34 7.26
C ALA A 206 -4.28 -1.02 5.93
N VAL A 207 -5.13 -0.89 4.90
CA VAL A 207 -4.87 -1.42 3.55
C VAL A 207 -3.75 -0.64 2.86
N HIS A 208 -3.66 0.68 3.04
CA HIS A 208 -2.48 1.41 2.59
C HIS A 208 -1.20 0.84 3.22
N GLN A 209 -1.17 0.68 4.55
CA GLN A 209 0.00 0.12 5.23
C GLN A 209 0.34 -1.28 4.69
N LEU A 210 -0.65 -2.17 4.54
CA LEU A 210 -0.42 -3.50 3.98
C LEU A 210 0.11 -3.45 2.55
N ALA A 211 -0.49 -2.63 1.68
CA ALA A 211 -0.08 -2.55 0.28
C ALA A 211 1.37 -2.08 0.11
N TYR A 212 1.79 -1.06 0.87
CA TYR A 212 3.17 -0.55 0.84
C TYR A 212 4.19 -1.49 1.49
N ASN A 213 3.77 -2.42 2.36
CA ASN A 213 4.67 -3.33 3.07
C ASN A 213 4.61 -4.78 2.55
N THR A 214 3.74 -5.09 1.60
CA THR A 214 3.65 -6.42 0.98
C THR A 214 4.08 -6.41 -0.49
N GLY A 215 4.68 -5.31 -0.93
CA GLY A 215 5.25 -5.14 -2.26
C GLY A 215 4.24 -4.80 -3.35
N LEU A 216 3.00 -4.46 -2.98
CA LEU A 216 1.94 -4.09 -3.91
C LEU A 216 2.09 -2.65 -4.42
N HIS A 217 2.38 -1.73 -3.50
CA HIS A 217 2.75 -0.33 -3.79
C HIS A 217 4.19 -0.08 -3.36
N GLU A 218 4.83 0.92 -3.96
CA GLU A 218 6.24 1.26 -3.69
C GLU A 218 6.35 2.60 -2.96
N ARG A 219 7.02 2.65 -1.81
CA ARG A 219 7.11 3.86 -0.96
C ARG A 219 8.07 4.91 -1.53
N LEU A 220 9.00 4.50 -2.39
CA LEU A 220 9.91 5.42 -3.09
C LEU A 220 9.34 6.02 -4.38
N PHE A 221 8.14 5.59 -4.78
CA PHE A 221 7.54 5.92 -6.05
C PHE A 221 6.19 6.60 -5.84
N THR A 222 5.88 7.57 -6.70
CA THR A 222 4.55 8.19 -6.71
C THR A 222 3.56 7.28 -7.44
N ASN A 223 3.01 6.30 -6.70
CA ASN A 223 1.96 5.43 -7.19
C ASN A 223 0.75 6.25 -7.65
N PRO A 224 0.12 5.95 -8.80
CA PRO A 224 -1.12 6.63 -9.22
C PRO A 224 -2.19 6.52 -8.14
N LEU A 225 -2.83 7.64 -7.80
CA LEU A 225 -3.81 7.65 -6.71
C LEU A 225 -5.01 6.74 -6.99
N TRP A 226 -5.36 6.53 -8.27
CA TRP A 226 -6.45 5.60 -8.60
C TRP A 226 -6.16 4.15 -8.19
N CYS A 227 -4.88 3.72 -8.20
CA CYS A 227 -4.48 2.41 -7.68
C CYS A 227 -4.54 2.40 -6.15
N VAL A 228 -3.94 3.42 -5.52
CA VAL A 228 -3.80 3.51 -4.06
C VAL A 228 -5.15 3.60 -3.36
N GLU A 229 -5.94 4.61 -3.75
CA GLU A 229 -7.26 4.89 -3.18
C GLU A 229 -8.31 3.89 -3.63
N GLY A 230 -8.23 3.44 -4.89
CA GLY A 230 -9.17 2.46 -5.43
C GLY A 230 -9.07 1.12 -4.71
N LEU A 231 -7.86 0.69 -4.36
CA LEU A 231 -7.63 -0.52 -3.58
C LEU A 231 -8.17 -0.38 -2.16
N ALA A 232 -7.85 0.71 -1.48
CA ALA A 232 -8.33 0.95 -0.12
C ALA A 232 -9.87 1.00 -0.08
N CYS A 233 -10.50 1.73 -1.01
CA CYS A 233 -11.96 1.77 -1.18
C CYS A 233 -12.58 0.39 -1.45
N MET A 234 -11.89 -0.50 -2.15
CA MET A 234 -12.38 -1.85 -2.38
C MET A 234 -12.44 -2.63 -1.06
N PHE A 235 -11.40 -2.55 -0.25
CA PHE A 235 -11.31 -3.26 1.02
C PHE A 235 -12.20 -2.69 2.13
N GLU A 236 -12.73 -1.48 1.99
CA GLU A 236 -13.78 -0.94 2.90
C GLU A 236 -15.00 -1.88 3.03
N VAL A 237 -15.24 -2.74 2.04
CA VAL A 237 -16.36 -3.69 2.04
C VAL A 237 -15.97 -5.00 2.75
N PRO A 238 -16.60 -5.37 3.89
CA PRO A 238 -16.24 -6.57 4.65
C PRO A 238 -16.24 -7.86 3.82
N ALA A 239 -17.13 -7.99 2.84
CA ALA A 239 -17.21 -9.16 1.95
C ALA A 239 -15.93 -9.42 1.14
N VAL A 240 -15.02 -8.43 1.05
CA VAL A 240 -13.72 -8.55 0.35
C VAL A 240 -12.69 -9.28 1.21
N TYR A 241 -12.67 -9.06 2.53
CA TYR A 241 -11.61 -9.57 3.41
C TYR A 241 -12.11 -10.51 4.52
N ASP A 242 -13.32 -10.32 5.04
CA ASP A 242 -13.84 -11.11 6.16
C ASP A 242 -14.02 -12.58 5.76
N ALA A 243 -13.30 -13.47 6.45
CA ALA A 243 -13.35 -14.92 6.19
C ALA A 243 -14.73 -15.52 6.45
N ARG A 244 -15.53 -14.92 7.35
CA ARG A 244 -16.90 -15.33 7.65
C ARG A 244 -17.83 -15.14 6.44
N LEU A 245 -17.45 -14.25 5.52
CA LEU A 245 -18.16 -13.93 4.28
C LEU A 245 -17.46 -14.54 3.06
N SER A 246 -16.68 -15.61 3.23
CA SER A 246 -15.91 -16.24 2.14
C SER A 246 -16.76 -16.78 0.97
N GLY A 247 -18.05 -17.03 1.17
CA GLY A 247 -19.02 -17.37 0.12
C GLY A 247 -19.55 -16.17 -0.67
N SER A 248 -19.01 -14.96 -0.46
CA SER A 248 -19.49 -13.73 -1.11
C SER A 248 -19.38 -13.80 -2.63
N THR A 249 -20.41 -13.33 -3.31
CA THR A 249 -20.41 -13.14 -4.76
C THR A 249 -19.61 -11.89 -5.15
N GLN A 250 -19.37 -11.70 -6.45
CA GLN A 250 -18.79 -10.46 -6.95
C GLN A 250 -19.68 -9.24 -6.64
N THR A 251 -21.00 -9.40 -6.61
CA THR A 251 -21.92 -8.31 -6.25
C THR A 251 -21.79 -7.94 -4.78
N ASP A 252 -21.70 -8.92 -3.88
CA ASP A 252 -21.60 -8.68 -2.43
C ASP A 252 -20.32 -7.90 -2.05
N ARG A 253 -19.29 -7.99 -2.89
CA ARG A 253 -18.02 -7.26 -2.72
C ARG A 253 -18.05 -5.82 -3.24
N MET A 254 -19.14 -5.38 -3.87
CA MET A 254 -19.22 -4.02 -4.40
C MET A 254 -19.56 -2.99 -3.31
N SER A 255 -18.93 -1.82 -3.35
CA SER A 255 -19.24 -0.71 -2.44
C SER A 255 -20.50 0.03 -2.91
N ASN A 256 -21.58 -0.04 -2.14
CA ASN A 256 -22.83 0.67 -2.43
C ASN A 256 -22.62 2.20 -2.50
N MET A 257 -21.78 2.74 -1.62
CA MET A 257 -21.44 4.17 -1.63
C MET A 257 -20.76 4.58 -2.93
N ARG A 258 -19.73 3.83 -3.35
CA ARG A 258 -18.99 4.12 -4.59
C ARG A 258 -19.84 3.83 -5.85
N LEU A 259 -20.68 2.80 -5.82
CA LEU A 259 -21.67 2.54 -6.87
C LEU A 259 -22.63 3.72 -7.04
N ASN A 260 -23.16 4.28 -5.95
CA ASN A 260 -24.05 5.44 -6.01
C ASN A 260 -23.35 6.67 -6.60
N GLY A 261 -22.09 6.92 -6.25
CA GLY A 261 -21.27 7.96 -6.88
C GLY A 261 -21.05 7.71 -8.38
N LEU A 262 -20.86 6.45 -8.77
CA LEU A 262 -20.63 6.03 -10.15
C LEU A 262 -21.89 6.11 -11.02
N LYS A 263 -23.10 5.88 -10.47
CA LYS A 263 -24.38 5.81 -11.21
C LYS A 263 -24.58 6.96 -12.20
N ARG A 264 -24.22 8.19 -11.81
CA ARG A 264 -24.35 9.38 -12.68
C ARG A 264 -23.45 9.29 -13.92
N LEU A 265 -22.27 8.68 -13.79
CA LEU A 265 -21.27 8.56 -14.85
C LEU A 265 -21.55 7.39 -15.80
N LEU A 266 -22.35 6.40 -15.35
CA LEU A 266 -22.71 5.24 -16.16
C LEU A 266 -23.72 5.55 -17.27
N GLY A 267 -24.26 6.77 -17.35
CA GLY A 267 -25.23 7.17 -18.38
C GLY A 267 -24.63 7.35 -19.78
N SER A 268 -23.32 7.58 -19.88
CA SER A 268 -22.61 7.86 -21.14
C SER A 268 -21.25 7.16 -21.17
N SER A 269 -21.07 6.21 -22.09
CA SER A 269 -19.80 5.49 -22.22
C SER A 269 -18.67 6.40 -22.73
N LEU A 270 -18.99 7.42 -23.53
CA LEU A 270 -18.02 8.39 -24.05
C LEU A 270 -17.50 9.31 -22.93
N GLU A 271 -18.39 9.74 -22.03
CA GLU A 271 -18.01 10.51 -20.86
C GLU A 271 -17.14 9.67 -19.93
N LEU A 272 -17.56 8.42 -19.65
CA LEU A 272 -16.79 7.50 -18.83
C LEU A 272 -15.41 7.20 -19.43
N GLU A 273 -15.29 7.05 -20.75
CA GLU A 273 -14.00 6.91 -21.44
C GLU A 273 -13.08 8.11 -21.19
N SER A 274 -13.59 9.33 -21.35
CA SER A 274 -12.84 10.56 -21.11
C SER A 274 -12.35 10.63 -19.65
N LEU A 275 -13.24 10.32 -18.70
CA LEU A 275 -12.93 10.30 -17.28
C LEU A 275 -11.88 9.23 -16.92
N LEU A 276 -11.99 8.02 -17.45
CA LEU A 276 -10.99 6.96 -17.23
C LEU A 276 -9.63 7.36 -17.81
N THR A 277 -9.62 7.94 -19.02
CA THR A 277 -8.38 8.40 -19.67
C THR A 277 -7.67 9.44 -18.81
N HIS A 278 -8.41 10.41 -18.27
CA HIS A 278 -7.85 11.44 -17.41
C HIS A 278 -7.39 10.88 -16.04
N LEU A 279 -8.18 9.99 -15.43
CA LEU A 279 -7.84 9.32 -14.16
C LEU A 279 -6.54 8.51 -14.26
N ILE A 280 -6.33 7.78 -15.37
CA ILE A 280 -5.12 7.01 -15.60
C ILE A 280 -3.91 7.94 -15.79
N ALA A 281 -4.13 9.08 -16.45
CA ALA A 281 -3.09 9.99 -16.88
C ALA A 281 -2.64 11.00 -15.79
N SER A 282 -3.50 11.34 -14.83
CA SER A 282 -3.24 12.38 -13.82
C SER A 282 -3.99 12.13 -12.51
N ASP A 283 -3.41 12.60 -11.41
CA ASP A 283 -4.04 12.61 -10.09
C ASP A 283 -4.90 13.87 -9.84
N ASP A 284 -4.98 14.81 -10.79
CA ASP A 284 -5.67 16.09 -10.62
C ASP A 284 -7.16 15.95 -10.25
N PHE A 285 -7.82 14.87 -10.71
CA PHE A 285 -9.20 14.58 -10.33
C PHE A 285 -9.40 14.43 -8.82
N PHE A 286 -8.43 13.91 -8.08
CA PHE A 286 -8.53 13.79 -6.62
C PHE A 286 -8.55 15.16 -5.92
N ARG A 287 -8.03 16.20 -6.57
CA ARG A 287 -8.09 17.58 -6.06
C ARG A 287 -9.37 18.29 -6.50
N GLN A 288 -9.77 18.12 -7.75
CA GLN A 288 -10.85 18.90 -8.37
C GLN A 288 -12.25 18.31 -8.08
N GLN A 289 -12.36 16.98 -8.13
CA GLN A 289 -13.63 16.26 -7.97
C GLN A 289 -13.43 14.98 -7.14
N PRO A 290 -13.14 15.09 -5.83
CA PRO A 290 -12.75 13.95 -4.99
C PRO A 290 -13.75 12.78 -5.06
N GLU A 291 -15.04 13.03 -4.83
CA GLU A 291 -16.07 11.97 -4.83
C GLU A 291 -16.12 11.18 -6.15
N THR A 292 -16.00 11.88 -7.27
CA THR A 292 -15.94 11.27 -8.61
C THR A 292 -14.66 10.47 -8.78
N ALA A 293 -13.51 11.02 -8.35
CA ALA A 293 -12.20 10.37 -8.43
C ALA A 293 -12.16 9.06 -7.64
N TYR A 294 -12.61 9.07 -6.38
CA TYR A 294 -12.68 7.87 -5.54
C TYR A 294 -13.64 6.82 -6.11
N SER A 295 -14.80 7.24 -6.63
CA SER A 295 -15.77 6.31 -7.23
C SER A 295 -15.22 5.66 -8.51
N LEU A 296 -14.54 6.42 -9.36
CA LEU A 296 -13.90 5.88 -10.57
C LEU A 296 -12.68 5.01 -10.25
N ALA A 297 -11.85 5.44 -9.29
CA ALA A 297 -10.69 4.69 -8.83
C ALA A 297 -11.09 3.32 -8.25
N TRP A 298 -12.13 3.30 -7.41
CA TRP A 298 -12.74 2.07 -6.91
C TRP A 298 -13.24 1.21 -8.08
N ALA A 299 -14.03 1.77 -9.01
CA ALA A 299 -14.62 1.02 -10.10
C ALA A 299 -13.56 0.36 -11.00
N LEU A 300 -12.52 1.12 -11.37
CA LEU A 300 -11.40 0.65 -12.17
C LEU A 300 -10.60 -0.43 -11.43
N THR A 301 -10.18 -0.15 -10.19
CA THR A 301 -9.37 -1.10 -9.40
C THR A 301 -10.15 -2.38 -9.07
N PHE A 302 -11.44 -2.28 -8.75
CA PHE A 302 -12.31 -3.43 -8.52
C PHE A 302 -12.41 -4.29 -9.78
N TYR A 303 -12.69 -3.68 -10.94
CA TYR A 303 -12.79 -4.42 -12.20
C TYR A 303 -11.48 -5.13 -12.54
N LEU A 304 -10.35 -4.42 -12.46
CA LEU A 304 -9.04 -4.99 -12.75
C LEU A 304 -8.69 -6.13 -11.78
N SER A 305 -8.94 -5.93 -10.48
CA SER A 305 -8.69 -6.96 -9.47
C SER A 305 -9.57 -8.21 -9.63
N GLU A 306 -10.82 -8.04 -10.06
CA GLU A 306 -11.78 -9.13 -10.14
C GLU A 306 -11.80 -9.84 -11.50
N LYS A 307 -11.49 -9.14 -12.59
CA LYS A 307 -11.59 -9.66 -13.97
C LYS A 307 -10.26 -9.78 -14.70
N MET A 308 -9.26 -8.98 -14.30
CA MET A 308 -7.95 -8.91 -14.96
C MET A 308 -6.79 -8.97 -13.95
N PRO A 309 -6.81 -9.91 -12.97
CA PRO A 309 -5.85 -9.89 -11.87
C PRO A 309 -4.40 -10.06 -12.32
N ARG A 310 -4.15 -10.74 -13.44
CA ARG A 310 -2.79 -10.95 -13.96
C ARG A 310 -2.24 -9.70 -14.63
N GLU A 311 -3.05 -9.07 -15.47
CA GLU A 311 -2.73 -7.82 -16.16
C GLU A 311 -2.55 -6.68 -15.15
N TYR A 312 -3.38 -6.65 -14.10
CA TYR A 312 -3.22 -5.67 -13.04
C TYR A 312 -1.94 -5.88 -12.24
N ALA A 313 -1.60 -7.13 -11.89
CA ALA A 313 -0.32 -7.45 -11.26
C ALA A 313 0.88 -7.03 -12.13
N GLN A 314 0.78 -7.24 -13.45
CA GLN A 314 1.80 -6.79 -14.41
C GLN A 314 1.95 -5.27 -14.39
N LEU A 315 0.83 -4.52 -14.40
CA LEU A 315 0.85 -3.05 -14.33
C LEU A 315 1.56 -2.57 -13.06
N LEU A 316 1.22 -3.11 -11.89
CA LEU A 316 1.85 -2.71 -10.62
C LEU A 316 3.34 -3.09 -10.58
N ALA A 317 3.72 -4.24 -11.17
CA ALA A 317 5.13 -4.61 -11.31
C ALA A 317 5.91 -3.68 -12.24
N MET A 318 5.29 -3.14 -13.30
CA MET A 318 5.90 -2.12 -14.16
C MET A 318 6.06 -0.80 -13.44
N GLN A 319 5.02 -0.36 -12.72
CA GLN A 319 5.06 0.85 -11.89
C GLN A 319 6.20 0.81 -10.88
N LYS A 320 6.36 -0.31 -10.15
CA LYS A 320 7.46 -0.50 -9.20
C LYS A 320 8.86 -0.36 -9.84
N LYS A 321 9.01 -0.77 -11.10
CA LYS A 321 10.30 -0.67 -11.83
C LYS A 321 10.67 0.75 -12.24
N ARG A 322 9.72 1.71 -12.22
CA ARG A 322 10.01 3.12 -12.50
C ARG A 322 10.94 3.74 -11.45
N GLY A 323 10.98 3.17 -10.24
CA GLY A 323 11.93 3.56 -9.19
C GLY A 323 11.63 4.94 -8.60
N PHE A 324 12.68 5.64 -8.16
CA PHE A 324 12.54 6.96 -7.54
C PHE A 324 12.28 8.04 -8.59
N GLY A 325 11.27 8.89 -8.36
CA GLY A 325 11.01 10.08 -9.18
C GLY A 325 9.55 10.25 -9.60
N GLN A 326 9.30 11.19 -10.50
CA GLN A 326 7.96 11.49 -11.00
C GLN A 326 7.49 10.43 -11.99
N TYR A 327 6.30 9.89 -11.77
CA TYR A 327 5.62 9.05 -12.74
C TYR A 327 4.81 9.91 -13.71
N THR A 328 5.39 10.20 -14.88
CA THR A 328 4.80 11.16 -15.82
C THR A 328 3.51 10.63 -16.45
N SER A 329 2.68 11.54 -16.96
CA SER A 329 1.42 11.19 -17.62
C SER A 329 1.62 10.23 -18.80
N ALA A 330 2.66 10.47 -19.62
CA ALA A 330 2.99 9.62 -20.76
C ALA A 330 3.40 8.20 -20.34
N GLU A 331 4.19 8.08 -19.27
CA GLU A 331 4.61 6.77 -18.75
C GLU A 331 3.44 6.01 -18.13
N ARG A 332 2.55 6.69 -17.38
CA ARG A 332 1.31 6.11 -16.85
C ARG A 332 0.46 5.50 -17.95
N GLN A 333 0.24 6.25 -19.03
CA GLN A 333 -0.55 5.80 -20.17
C GLN A 333 0.13 4.66 -20.93
N ALA A 334 1.46 4.74 -21.12
CA ALA A 334 2.23 3.69 -21.80
C ALA A 334 2.18 2.37 -21.03
N ASP A 335 2.47 2.39 -19.72
CA ASP A 335 2.46 1.19 -18.89
C ASP A 335 1.05 0.59 -18.79
N PHE A 336 0.02 1.44 -18.66
CA PHE A 336 -1.36 0.98 -18.67
C PHE A 336 -1.72 0.30 -20.00
N GLY A 337 -1.37 0.92 -21.12
CA GLY A 337 -1.61 0.35 -22.45
C GLY A 337 -0.89 -0.98 -22.68
N GLU A 338 0.36 -1.10 -22.22
CA GLU A 338 1.16 -2.31 -22.36
C GLU A 338 0.64 -3.47 -21.50
N ALA A 339 0.26 -3.20 -20.25
CA ALA A 339 -0.19 -4.20 -19.29
C ALA A 339 -1.65 -4.61 -19.50
N ILE A 340 -2.57 -3.64 -19.60
CA ILE A 340 -4.02 -3.91 -19.64
C ILE A 340 -4.46 -4.30 -21.06
N ARG A 341 -3.85 -3.72 -22.11
CA ARG A 341 -4.13 -4.01 -23.52
C ARG A 341 -5.60 -3.88 -23.94
N ILE A 342 -6.39 -3.16 -23.15
CA ILE A 342 -7.77 -2.77 -23.45
C ILE A 342 -7.80 -1.24 -23.45
N PRO A 343 -8.20 -0.60 -24.57
CA PRO A 343 -8.27 0.86 -24.62
C PRO A 343 -9.35 1.39 -23.67
N PRO A 344 -9.20 2.61 -23.13
CA PRO A 344 -10.15 3.20 -22.18
C PRO A 344 -11.61 3.17 -22.64
N GLY A 345 -11.91 3.37 -23.92
CA GLY A 345 -13.28 3.27 -24.45
C GLY A 345 -13.92 1.89 -24.31
N MET A 346 -13.16 0.82 -24.57
CA MET A 346 -13.65 -0.55 -24.35
C MET A 346 -13.78 -0.86 -22.87
N LEU A 347 -12.88 -0.35 -22.04
CA LEU A 347 -12.94 -0.49 -20.59
C LEU A 347 -14.18 0.22 -20.04
N ALA A 348 -14.50 1.43 -20.50
CA ALA A 348 -15.71 2.17 -20.13
C ALA A 348 -16.97 1.34 -20.38
N VAL A 349 -17.09 0.72 -21.56
CA VAL A 349 -18.22 -0.17 -21.88
C VAL A 349 -18.27 -1.39 -20.95
N GLN A 350 -17.11 -1.97 -20.61
CA GLN A 350 -17.04 -3.11 -19.69
C GLN A 350 -17.44 -2.74 -18.26
N LEU A 351 -16.96 -1.60 -17.74
CA LEU A 351 -17.35 -1.09 -16.42
C LEU A 351 -18.85 -0.78 -16.39
N GLN A 352 -19.38 -0.10 -17.41
CA GLN A 352 -20.81 0.18 -17.53
C GLN A 352 -21.63 -1.11 -17.48
N ARG A 353 -21.26 -2.13 -18.27
CA ARG A 353 -21.95 -3.43 -18.25
C ARG A 353 -21.90 -4.11 -16.88
N LEU A 354 -20.77 -4.04 -16.16
CA LEU A 354 -20.63 -4.65 -14.84
C LEU A 354 -21.52 -3.95 -13.81
N PHE A 355 -21.47 -2.62 -13.75
CA PHE A 355 -22.07 -1.85 -12.66
C PHE A 355 -23.52 -1.42 -12.92
N SER A 356 -23.96 -1.28 -14.18
CA SER A 356 -25.36 -0.97 -14.50
C SER A 356 -26.31 -2.13 -14.17
N ARG A 357 -25.83 -3.38 -14.17
CA ARG A 357 -26.62 -4.55 -13.78
C ARG A 357 -26.97 -4.58 -12.29
N GLN A 358 -26.23 -3.85 -11.48
CA GLN A 358 -26.38 -3.78 -10.02
C GLN A 358 -27.03 -2.46 -9.55
N SER A 359 -27.38 -1.59 -10.51
CA SER A 359 -27.96 -0.26 -10.24
C SER A 359 -29.48 -0.20 -10.41
N LYS A 360 -30.11 -1.33 -10.77
CA LYS A 360 -31.57 -1.53 -10.71
C LYS A 360 -31.91 -2.15 -9.36
#